data_AF-Q1A2Z3-F1
#
_entry.id   AF-Q1A2Z3-F1
#
_cell.length_a   1.000
_cell.length_b   1.000
_cell.length_c   1.000
_cell.angle_alpha   90.00
_cell.angle_beta   90.00
_cell.angle_gamma   90.00
#
_symmetry.space_group_name_H-M   'P 1'
#
loop_
_entity.id
_entity.type
_entity.pdbx_description
1 polymer ?
#
loop_
_entity_poly.entity_id
_entity_poly.type
_entity_poly.pdbx_seq_one_letter_code
_entity_poly.pdbx_strand_id
1 'polypeptide(L)'
;HRQHRSGECEAALVGGVNLSLHAHKYLVLGQGGFGASDGRCRSFGAGGDGYVPGEGVGAVLLKPLSRAIADGDHVYATIIASRINHGGRSNGYTVPSPTAQGEIVSETLRVAGWDPSTIGYIEAHGTGTPL
;
A
#
# COMPACT_ATOMS: atom_id res chain seq x y z
N HIS A 1 4.91 -8.07 -10.58
CA HIS A 1 6.35 -8.36 -10.34
C HIS A 1 6.71 -9.84 -10.47
N ARG A 2 5.99 -10.79 -9.85
CA ARG A 2 6.24 -12.23 -10.11
C ARG A 2 6.02 -12.63 -11.58
N GLN A 3 4.94 -12.16 -12.20
CA GLN A 3 4.60 -12.46 -13.61
C GLN A 3 5.64 -11.99 -14.64
N HIS A 4 6.22 -10.79 -14.47
CA HIS A 4 7.31 -10.35 -15.36
C HIS A 4 8.61 -11.14 -15.16
N ARG A 5 8.87 -11.62 -13.94
CA ARG A 5 10.03 -12.49 -13.67
C ARG A 5 9.82 -13.92 -14.18
N SER A 6 8.58 -14.39 -14.30
CA SER A 6 8.26 -15.68 -14.92
C SER A 6 8.17 -15.61 -16.45
N GLY A 7 8.25 -14.42 -17.06
CA GLY A 7 8.21 -14.25 -18.51
C GLY A 7 6.81 -14.42 -19.13
N GLU A 8 5.77 -14.42 -18.30
CA GLU A 8 4.37 -14.65 -18.75
C GLU A 8 3.80 -13.45 -19.53
N CYS A 9 4.35 -12.24 -19.33
CA CYS A 9 3.96 -11.04 -20.07
C CYS A 9 5.11 -10.05 -20.24
N GLU A 10 5.19 -9.43 -21.42
CA GLU A 10 6.22 -8.45 -21.78
C GLU A 10 6.03 -7.09 -21.09
N ALA A 11 4.77 -6.72 -20.85
CA ALA A 11 4.36 -5.54 -20.09
C ALA A 11 3.03 -5.81 -19.37
N ALA A 12 2.74 -5.08 -18.30
CA ALA A 12 1.50 -5.22 -17.54
C ALA A 12 0.95 -3.87 -17.12
N LEU A 13 -0.34 -3.65 -17.35
CA LEU A 13 -1.09 -2.55 -16.77
C LEU A 13 -1.54 -2.95 -15.36
N VAL A 14 -1.12 -2.21 -14.35
CA VAL A 14 -1.43 -2.47 -12.93
C VAL A 14 -2.09 -1.25 -12.34
N GLY A 15 -3.23 -1.42 -11.68
CA GLY A 15 -3.96 -0.30 -11.10
C GLY A 15 -4.97 -0.72 -10.05
N GLY A 16 -5.67 0.28 -9.53
CA GLY A 16 -6.73 0.12 -8.53
C GLY A 16 -7.79 1.20 -8.70
N VAL A 17 -9.01 0.86 -8.28
CA VAL A 17 -10.15 1.77 -8.26
C VAL A 17 -10.91 1.60 -6.96
N ASN A 18 -11.33 2.70 -6.37
CA ASN A 18 -12.23 2.73 -5.22
C ASN A 18 -13.26 3.83 -5.41
N LEU A 19 -14.53 3.47 -5.38
CA LEU A 19 -15.66 4.40 -5.45
C LEU A 19 -16.59 4.17 -4.25
N SER A 20 -17.31 5.20 -3.86
CA SER A 20 -18.26 5.26 -2.75
C SER A 20 -19.66 5.46 -3.33
N LEU A 21 -20.11 4.46 -4.10
CA LEU A 21 -21.32 4.53 -4.91
C LEU A 21 -22.63 4.44 -4.12
N HIS A 22 -22.58 4.00 -2.86
CA HIS A 22 -23.77 3.76 -2.05
C HIS A 22 -23.53 4.12 -0.57
N ALA A 23 -24.52 4.78 0.04
CA ALA A 23 -24.46 5.25 1.43
C ALA A 23 -24.24 4.12 2.45
N HIS A 24 -24.62 2.88 2.12
CA HIS A 24 -24.39 1.70 2.97
C HIS A 24 -22.92 1.52 3.37
N LYS A 25 -21.96 1.93 2.51
CA LYS A 25 -20.53 1.91 2.86
C LYS A 25 -20.26 2.70 4.15
N TYR A 26 -20.86 3.88 4.29
CA TYR A 26 -20.69 4.73 5.46
C TYR A 26 -21.41 4.15 6.69
N LEU A 27 -22.57 3.51 6.52
CA LEU A 27 -23.27 2.84 7.61
C LEU A 27 -22.44 1.70 8.21
N VAL A 28 -21.84 0.86 7.37
CA VAL A 28 -20.96 -0.24 7.81
C VAL A 28 -19.73 0.30 8.54
N LEU A 29 -19.11 1.35 8.01
CA LEU A 29 -17.93 1.96 8.64
C LEU A 29 -18.25 2.62 9.99
N GLY A 30 -19.40 3.29 10.08
CA GLY A 30 -19.89 3.86 11.34
C GLY A 30 -20.18 2.77 12.38
N GLN A 31 -20.88 1.70 11.99
CA GLN A 31 -21.18 0.57 12.87
C GLN A 31 -19.91 -0.16 13.35
N GLY A 32 -18.89 -0.24 12.49
CA GLY A 32 -17.60 -0.85 12.83
C GLY A 32 -16.66 0.05 13.64
N GLY A 33 -17.03 1.31 13.90
CA GLY A 33 -16.18 2.27 14.62
C GLY A 33 -14.92 2.68 13.83
N PHE A 34 -14.97 2.63 12.49
CA PHE A 34 -13.81 2.94 11.63
C PHE A 34 -13.78 4.39 11.13
N GLY A 35 -14.93 5.06 11.14
CA GLY A 35 -15.06 6.44 10.65
C GLY A 35 -14.52 7.46 11.65
N ALA A 36 -13.70 8.41 11.18
CA ALA A 36 -13.26 9.54 11.98
C ALA A 36 -14.43 10.46 12.35
N SER A 37 -14.50 10.94 13.59
CA SER A 37 -15.61 11.80 14.04
C SER A 37 -15.60 13.19 13.41
N ASP A 38 -14.42 13.68 13.02
CA ASP A 38 -14.23 14.99 12.41
C ASP A 38 -14.10 14.96 10.88
N GLY A 39 -14.25 13.78 10.29
CA GLY A 39 -14.12 13.59 8.86
C GLY A 39 -12.69 13.77 8.33
N ARG A 40 -11.64 13.49 9.12
CA ARG A 40 -10.25 13.59 8.66
C ARG A 40 -9.41 12.37 9.05
N CYS A 41 -8.57 11.92 8.12
CA CYS A 41 -7.47 11.02 8.44
C CYS A 41 -6.34 11.83 9.09
N ARG A 42 -6.21 11.78 10.42
CA ARG A 42 -5.15 12.48 11.16
C ARG A 42 -3.88 11.62 11.25
N SER A 43 -3.24 11.35 10.12
CA SER A 43 -2.03 10.50 10.04
C SER A 43 -0.94 11.01 10.99
N PHE A 44 -0.60 10.21 12.00
CA PHE A 44 0.39 10.55 13.04
C PHE A 44 0.09 11.83 13.85
N GLY A 45 -1.11 12.38 13.70
CA GLY A 45 -1.55 13.60 14.36
C GLY A 45 -2.29 13.31 15.67
N ALA A 46 -2.24 14.26 16.60
CA ALA A 46 -3.02 14.17 17.83
C ALA A 46 -4.53 14.13 17.55
N GLY A 47 -5.24 13.29 18.29
CA GLY A 47 -6.70 13.17 18.22
C GLY A 47 -7.24 12.42 17.01
N GLY A 48 -6.44 11.58 16.35
CA GLY A 48 -6.92 10.66 15.33
C GLY A 48 -7.77 9.54 15.95
N ASP A 49 -9.03 9.43 15.52
CA ASP A 49 -10.01 8.47 16.03
C ASP A 49 -10.61 7.56 14.95
N GLY A 50 -10.11 7.64 13.72
CA GLY A 50 -10.59 6.86 12.58
C GLY A 50 -10.07 7.40 11.25
N TYR A 51 -10.66 6.93 10.15
CA TYR A 51 -10.34 7.39 8.80
C TYR A 51 -11.59 7.85 8.04
N VAL A 52 -11.39 8.51 6.90
CA VAL A 52 -12.46 8.86 5.95
C VAL A 52 -12.27 8.14 4.62
N PRO A 53 -13.33 7.50 4.08
CA PRO A 53 -13.28 6.91 2.76
C PRO A 53 -13.02 7.96 1.66
N GLY A 54 -11.95 7.77 0.89
CA GLY A 54 -11.69 8.53 -0.33
C GLY A 54 -12.10 7.76 -1.58
N GLU A 55 -12.36 8.45 -2.68
CA GLU A 55 -12.53 7.86 -4.01
C GLU A 55 -11.27 8.09 -4.86
N GLY A 56 -10.98 7.19 -5.80
CA GLY A 56 -9.85 7.35 -6.69
C GLY A 56 -9.70 6.21 -7.69
N VAL A 57 -9.03 6.51 -8.80
CA VAL A 57 -8.58 5.55 -9.80
C VAL A 57 -7.14 5.88 -10.19
N GLY A 58 -6.31 4.86 -10.33
CA GLY A 58 -4.93 5.02 -10.75
C GLY A 58 -4.39 3.75 -11.39
N ALA A 59 -3.48 3.91 -12.35
CA ALA A 59 -2.80 2.80 -13.00
C ALA A 59 -1.38 3.20 -13.43
N VAL A 60 -0.52 2.21 -13.53
CA VAL A 60 0.85 2.29 -14.03
C VAL A 60 1.11 1.17 -15.02
N LEU A 61 1.93 1.44 -16.03
CA LEU A 61 2.44 0.42 -16.94
C LEU A 61 3.79 -0.08 -16.42
N LEU A 62 3.92 -1.40 -16.24
CA LEU A 62 5.13 -2.06 -15.80
C LEU A 62 5.76 -2.83 -16.96
N LYS A 63 7.09 -2.77 -17.01
CA LYS A 63 7.92 -3.45 -18.01
C LYS A 63 9.30 -3.76 -17.41
N PRO A 64 10.00 -4.83 -17.85
CA PRO A 64 11.39 -5.02 -17.47
C PRO A 64 12.24 -3.81 -17.86
N LEU A 65 13.05 -3.29 -16.93
CA LEU A 65 13.84 -2.07 -17.12
C LEU A 65 14.73 -2.13 -18.37
N SER A 66 15.37 -3.27 -18.64
CA SER A 66 16.20 -3.46 -19.83
C SER A 66 15.43 -3.26 -21.13
N ARG A 67 14.17 -3.73 -21.19
CA ARG A 67 13.29 -3.55 -22.34
C ARG A 67 12.72 -2.14 -22.42
N ALA A 68 12.43 -1.51 -21.28
CA ALA A 68 12.00 -0.11 -21.25
C ALA A 68 13.10 0.80 -21.85
N ILE A 69 14.36 0.56 -21.46
CA ILE A 69 15.52 1.29 -22.01
C ILE A 69 15.70 0.97 -23.50
N ALA A 70 15.65 -0.30 -23.90
CA ALA A 70 15.85 -0.70 -25.30
C ALA A 70 14.81 -0.10 -26.24
N ASP A 71 13.57 0.03 -25.79
CA ASP A 71 12.47 0.55 -26.60
C ASP A 71 12.37 2.09 -26.49
N GLY A 72 13.22 2.74 -25.69
CA GLY A 72 13.25 4.20 -25.52
C GLY A 72 12.12 4.77 -24.67
N ASP A 73 11.52 3.96 -23.79
CA ASP A 73 10.42 4.38 -22.93
C ASP A 73 10.86 5.40 -21.87
N HIS A 74 9.96 6.32 -21.51
CA HIS A 74 10.17 7.18 -20.35
C HIS A 74 9.98 6.38 -19.04
N VAL A 75 11.04 6.29 -18.23
CA VAL A 75 11.03 5.56 -16.97
C VAL A 75 10.81 6.52 -15.80
N TYR A 76 9.59 6.50 -15.23
CA TYR A 76 9.25 7.32 -14.04
C TYR A 76 9.96 6.84 -12.77
N ALA A 77 9.99 5.53 -12.54
CA ALA A 77 10.59 4.90 -11.37
C ALA A 77 10.88 3.41 -11.63
N THR A 78 11.73 2.81 -10.81
CA THR A 78 12.01 1.37 -10.84
C THR A 78 11.52 0.69 -9.57
N ILE A 79 10.77 -0.39 -9.69
CA ILE A 79 10.37 -1.23 -8.56
C ILE A 79 11.47 -2.27 -8.29
N ILE A 80 12.21 -2.10 -7.20
CA ILE A 80 13.34 -2.99 -6.85
C ILE A 80 12.86 -4.27 -6.16
N ALA A 81 11.94 -4.14 -5.20
CA ALA A 81 11.36 -5.25 -4.47
C ALA A 81 9.90 -4.97 -4.09
N SER A 82 9.13 -6.03 -3.94
CA SER A 82 7.77 -6.01 -3.41
C SER A 82 7.53 -7.32 -2.68
N ARG A 83 6.85 -7.26 -1.53
CA ARG A 83 6.48 -8.40 -0.70
C ARG A 83 5.09 -8.21 -0.13
N ILE A 84 4.44 -9.33 0.18
CA ILE A 84 3.12 -9.41 0.79
C ILE A 84 3.21 -10.49 1.86
N ASN A 85 2.68 -10.22 3.04
CA ASN A 85 2.43 -11.21 4.09
C ASN A 85 1.03 -10.99 4.70
N HIS A 86 0.73 -11.71 5.78
CA HIS A 86 -0.52 -11.61 6.50
C HIS A 86 -0.24 -11.47 8.01
N GLY A 87 -1.07 -10.71 8.73
CA GLY A 87 -0.90 -10.48 10.17
C GLY A 87 -1.05 -11.72 11.06
N GLY A 88 -1.42 -12.86 10.48
CA GLY A 88 -1.60 -14.13 11.18
C GLY A 88 -2.64 -14.04 12.31
N ARG A 89 -2.37 -14.73 13.42
CA ARG A 89 -3.20 -14.68 14.63
C ARG A 89 -2.84 -13.43 15.44
N SER A 90 -3.75 -12.47 15.50
CA SER A 90 -3.63 -11.25 16.30
C SER A 90 -4.72 -11.22 17.41
N ASN A 91 -4.72 -10.15 18.23
CA ASN A 91 -5.69 -9.97 19.32
C ASN A 91 -7.11 -9.63 18.85
N GLY A 92 -7.35 -9.56 17.54
CA GLY A 92 -8.66 -9.34 16.94
C GLY A 92 -8.55 -9.30 15.42
N TYR A 93 -9.61 -9.69 14.71
CA TYR A 93 -9.57 -9.85 13.25
C TYR A 93 -9.09 -8.59 12.49
N THR A 94 -9.42 -7.40 13.01
CA THR A 94 -9.09 -6.10 12.42
C THR A 94 -7.90 -5.42 13.11
N VAL A 95 -7.27 -6.08 14.09
CA VAL A 95 -6.13 -5.53 14.84
C VAL A 95 -4.85 -5.75 14.03
N PRO A 96 -4.09 -4.68 13.70
CA PRO A 96 -2.83 -4.80 12.97
C PRO A 96 -1.78 -5.55 13.80
N SER A 97 -0.81 -6.17 13.11
CA SER A 97 0.32 -6.85 13.74
C SER A 97 1.61 -6.06 13.46
N PRO A 98 2.16 -5.31 14.45
CA PRO A 98 3.41 -4.57 14.29
C PRO A 98 4.58 -5.49 13.92
N THR A 99 4.61 -6.71 14.47
CA THR A 99 5.62 -7.71 14.14
C THR A 99 5.56 -8.09 12.67
N ALA A 100 4.36 -8.44 12.15
CA ALA A 100 4.21 -8.80 10.75
C ALA A 100 4.56 -7.62 9.81
N GLN A 101 4.26 -6.39 10.21
CA GLN A 101 4.65 -5.19 9.47
C GLN A 101 6.18 -4.97 9.48
N GLY A 102 6.84 -5.13 10.63
CA GLY A 102 8.30 -5.03 10.74
C GLY A 102 9.02 -6.10 9.93
N GLU A 103 8.51 -7.33 9.95
CA GLU A 103 9.03 -8.45 9.16
C GLU A 103 8.93 -8.19 7.66
N ILE A 104 7.79 -7.71 7.16
CA ILE A 104 7.62 -7.50 5.71
C ILE A 104 8.49 -6.36 5.20
N VAL A 105 8.68 -5.29 5.99
CA VAL A 105 9.58 -4.19 5.66
C VAL A 105 11.03 -4.70 5.63
N SER A 106 11.45 -5.42 6.66
CA SER A 106 12.82 -5.97 6.76
C SER A 106 13.12 -6.95 5.63
N GLU A 107 12.18 -7.84 5.30
CA GLU A 107 12.34 -8.78 4.19
C GLU A 107 12.42 -8.05 2.85
N THR A 108 11.59 -7.02 2.65
CA THR A 108 11.60 -6.23 1.41
C THR A 108 12.92 -5.51 1.21
N LEU A 109 13.47 -4.86 2.25
CA LEU A 109 14.77 -4.19 2.19
C LEU A 109 15.90 -5.19 1.95
N ARG A 110 15.88 -6.34 2.63
CA ARG A 110 16.86 -7.42 2.42
C ARG A 110 16.85 -7.92 0.98
N VAL A 111 15.68 -8.07 0.38
CA VAL A 111 15.54 -8.53 -1.02
C VAL A 111 15.95 -7.44 -2.00
N ALA A 112 15.69 -6.17 -1.67
CA ALA A 112 16.17 -5.05 -2.45
C ALA A 112 17.69 -4.87 -2.35
N GLY A 113 18.32 -5.42 -1.31
CA GLY A 113 19.74 -5.22 -1.01
C GLY A 113 20.04 -3.80 -0.54
N TRP A 114 19.07 -3.14 0.07
CA TRP A 114 19.17 -1.73 0.48
C TRP A 114 19.43 -1.60 1.98
N ASP A 115 20.36 -0.71 2.32
CA ASP A 115 20.56 -0.25 3.70
C ASP A 115 19.40 0.68 4.09
N PRO A 116 18.67 0.43 5.20
CA PRO A 116 17.58 1.30 5.65
C PRO A 116 17.97 2.78 5.78
N SER A 117 19.23 3.09 6.07
CA SER A 117 19.73 4.47 6.19
C SER A 117 19.75 5.25 4.87
N THR A 118 19.62 4.56 3.73
CA THR A 118 19.57 5.18 2.40
C THR A 118 18.16 5.57 1.96
N ILE A 119 17.13 5.23 2.75
CA ILE A 119 15.73 5.54 2.45
C ILE A 119 15.47 7.03 2.73
N GLY A 120 15.22 7.80 1.68
CA GLY A 120 14.91 9.23 1.79
C GLY A 120 13.44 9.54 2.10
N TYR A 121 12.52 8.61 1.87
CA TYR A 121 11.09 8.82 2.04
C TYR A 121 10.33 7.51 2.30
N ILE A 122 9.26 7.60 3.11
CA ILE A 122 8.33 6.50 3.38
C ILE A 122 6.90 7.01 3.19
N GLU A 123 6.20 6.46 2.22
CA GLU A 123 4.74 6.61 2.11
C GLU A 123 4.08 5.61 3.07
N ALA A 124 3.55 6.10 4.18
CA ALA A 124 2.97 5.24 5.22
C ALA A 124 1.46 5.01 5.01
N HIS A 125 0.92 3.91 5.56
CA HIS A 125 -0.52 3.63 5.49
C HIS A 125 -1.36 4.70 6.21
N GLY A 126 -0.90 5.17 7.37
CA GLY A 126 -1.30 6.45 7.95
C GLY A 126 -2.80 6.67 8.16
N THR A 127 -3.57 5.65 8.54
CA THR A 127 -5.05 5.77 8.64
C THR A 127 -5.54 6.72 9.74
N GLY A 128 -4.68 7.18 10.65
CA GLY A 128 -5.06 8.13 11.70
C GLY A 128 -5.84 7.50 12.85
N THR A 129 -5.61 6.21 13.10
CA THR A 129 -6.21 5.47 14.22
C THR A 129 -5.34 5.56 15.49
N PRO A 130 -5.92 5.46 16.69
CA PRO A 130 -5.18 5.54 17.95
C PRO A 130 -4.45 4.24 18.35
N LEU A 131 -4.67 3.16 17.60
CA LEU A 131 -4.19 1.80 17.86
C LEU A 131 -2.91 1.46 17.10
#